data_AF-A0AAW1KYY8-F1
#
_entry.id   AF-A0AAW1KYY8-F1
#
_cell.length_a   1.000
_cell.length_b   1.000
_cell.length_c   1.000
_cell.angle_alpha   90.00
_cell.angle_beta   90.00
_cell.angle_gamma   90.00
#
_symmetry.space_group_name_H-M   'P 1'
#
loop_
_entity.id
_entity.type
_entity.pdbx_description
1 polymer ?
#
loop_
_entity_poly.entity_id
_entity_poly.type
_entity_poly.pdbx_seq_one_letter_code
_entity_poly.pdbx_strand_id
1 'polypeptide(L)'
;MKICSWNVRGCNNPLKFKEVIDFFKVNKVDVMGILETKIREHKAARVINRYVCGLKVVCNYNVLGNGRIWLVWNPRTVTVLPITSYPQFVHCVITHHGSNSTCFGSFVYASNDPTIRIGLWDSLRSLNVTQEWLVLGDFNVVRDASERISISLPNLADILDFNSCLLSCGLVDLQSTRVWSKLDRALVNGAWFSNFGSPVVAFLPSGMSDHSSVLVSVLPAHYRPLRFSFLNYWSSFPGFQSLIHET
;
A
#
# COMPACT_ATOMS: atom_id res chain seq x y z
N MET A 1 -9.92 -0.53 11.67
CA MET A 1 -8.62 -1.12 11.31
C MET A 1 -7.78 -0.08 10.58
N LYS A 2 -6.50 0.06 10.91
CA LYS A 2 -5.54 0.96 10.27
C LYS A 2 -4.34 0.19 9.72
N ILE A 3 -4.14 0.25 8.42
CA ILE A 3 -3.06 -0.44 7.70
C ILE A 3 -2.14 0.60 7.09
N CYS A 4 -0.83 0.46 7.27
CA CYS A 4 0.13 1.45 6.81
C CYS A 4 1.24 0.80 5.98
N SER A 5 1.81 1.55 5.03
CA SER A 5 3.10 1.22 4.44
C SER A 5 3.99 2.46 4.40
N TRP A 6 5.27 2.28 4.67
CA TRP A 6 6.24 3.36 4.63
C TRP A 6 7.58 2.88 4.10
N ASN A 7 8.03 3.45 2.97
CA ASN A 7 9.42 3.36 2.57
C ASN A 7 10.26 4.28 3.47
N VAL A 8 11.10 3.68 4.31
CA VAL A 8 11.91 4.40 5.31
C VAL A 8 13.34 4.65 4.83
N ARG A 9 13.71 4.17 3.64
CA ARG A 9 15.05 4.38 3.02
C ARG A 9 16.23 4.08 3.94
N GLY A 10 16.12 3.03 4.73
CA GLY A 10 17.14 2.56 5.63
C GLY A 10 16.95 3.03 7.06
N CYS A 11 17.02 2.08 7.98
CA CYS A 11 16.93 2.26 9.43
C CYS A 11 18.18 1.72 10.15
N ASN A 12 19.36 1.87 9.54
CA ASN A 12 20.62 1.50 10.19
C ASN A 12 20.94 2.37 11.41
N ASN A 13 20.38 3.59 11.46
CA ASN A 13 20.38 4.41 12.68
C ASN A 13 19.27 3.91 13.63
N PRO A 14 19.60 3.45 14.86
CA PRO A 14 18.61 2.94 15.80
C PRO A 14 17.55 3.97 16.24
N LEU A 15 17.88 5.26 16.22
CA LEU A 15 16.91 6.34 16.51
C LEU A 15 15.83 6.43 15.43
N LYS A 16 16.22 6.27 14.16
CA LYS A 16 15.28 6.27 13.03
C LYS A 16 14.31 5.08 13.10
N PHE A 17 14.79 3.89 13.47
CA PHE A 17 13.87 2.75 13.65
C PHE A 17 12.92 2.98 14.84
N LYS A 18 13.41 3.59 15.92
CA LYS A 18 12.55 3.97 17.06
C LYS A 18 11.42 4.90 16.62
N GLU A 19 11.72 5.93 15.84
CA GLU A 19 10.71 6.87 15.32
C GLU A 19 9.65 6.17 14.47
N VAL A 20 10.02 5.17 13.66
CA VAL A 20 9.06 4.37 12.88
C VAL A 20 8.11 3.61 13.81
N ILE A 21 8.62 3.03 14.89
CA ILE A 21 7.79 2.32 15.87
C ILE A 21 6.97 3.29 16.74
N ASP A 22 7.51 4.44 17.08
CA ASP A 22 6.77 5.48 17.81
C ASP A 22 5.63 6.03 16.94
N PHE A 23 5.88 6.24 15.63
CA PHE A 23 4.85 6.55 14.65
C PHE A 23 3.74 5.50 14.62
N PHE A 24 4.10 4.21 14.57
CA PHE A 24 3.14 3.09 14.60
C PHE A 24 2.22 3.20 15.83
N LYS A 25 2.81 3.45 17.00
CA LYS A 25 2.09 3.55 18.29
C LYS A 25 1.20 4.80 18.36
N VAL A 26 1.76 5.97 18.05
CA VAL A 26 1.06 7.27 18.12
C VAL A 26 -0.15 7.28 17.18
N ASN A 27 0.01 6.78 15.96
CA ASN A 27 -1.08 6.73 14.98
C ASN A 27 -2.06 5.57 15.21
N LYS A 28 -1.78 4.70 16.20
CA LYS A 28 -2.56 3.50 16.53
C LYS A 28 -2.72 2.60 15.29
N VAL A 29 -1.62 2.39 14.58
CA VAL A 29 -1.58 1.51 13.41
C VAL A 29 -1.75 0.06 13.88
N ASP A 30 -2.52 -0.74 13.13
CA ASP A 30 -2.72 -2.15 13.45
C ASP A 30 -1.67 -3.03 12.76
N VAL A 31 -1.43 -2.79 11.47
CA VAL A 31 -0.43 -3.48 10.64
C VAL A 31 0.35 -2.45 9.83
N MET A 32 1.68 -2.62 9.76
CA MET A 32 2.56 -1.73 9.00
C MET A 32 3.59 -2.52 8.18
N GLY A 33 3.66 -2.22 6.89
CA GLY A 33 4.79 -2.58 6.04
C GLY A 33 5.89 -1.52 6.12
N ILE A 34 7.05 -1.91 6.61
CA ILE A 34 8.24 -1.07 6.65
C ILE A 34 9.14 -1.50 5.49
N LEU A 35 9.29 -0.63 4.49
CA LEU A 35 10.00 -0.93 3.24
C LEU A 35 11.40 -0.33 3.25
N GLU A 36 12.32 -1.00 2.57
CA GLU A 36 13.73 -0.58 2.43
C GLU A 36 14.44 -0.40 3.79
N THR A 37 14.23 -1.32 4.75
CA THR A 37 14.83 -1.21 6.10
C THR A 37 16.36 -1.13 6.09
N LYS A 38 17.02 -1.73 5.08
CA LYS A 38 18.49 -1.89 4.96
C LYS A 38 19.15 -2.57 6.17
N ILE A 39 18.37 -3.29 6.98
CA ILE A 39 18.86 -4.07 8.11
C ILE A 39 19.26 -5.45 7.59
N ARG A 40 20.50 -5.86 7.82
CA ARG A 40 20.97 -7.22 7.49
C ARG A 40 20.36 -8.25 8.44
N GLU A 41 20.10 -9.46 7.96
CA GLU A 41 19.44 -10.54 8.71
C GLU A 41 20.07 -10.78 10.09
N HIS A 42 21.39 -10.91 10.18
CA HIS A 42 22.10 -11.12 11.45
C HIS A 42 21.93 -9.99 12.48
N LYS A 43 21.47 -8.80 12.06
CA LYS A 43 21.14 -7.67 12.96
C LYS A 43 19.66 -7.59 13.29
N ALA A 44 18.79 -8.29 12.57
CA ALA A 44 17.34 -8.17 12.68
C ALA A 44 16.84 -8.50 14.08
N ALA A 45 17.27 -9.65 14.65
CA ALA A 45 16.87 -10.08 15.99
C ALA A 45 17.16 -9.02 17.06
N ARG A 46 18.34 -8.37 16.99
CA ARG A 46 18.71 -7.30 17.92
C ARG A 46 17.80 -6.07 17.80
N VAL A 47 17.44 -5.68 16.58
CA VAL A 47 16.53 -4.55 16.35
C VAL A 47 15.12 -4.88 16.84
N ILE A 48 14.62 -6.08 16.51
CA ILE A 48 13.29 -6.56 16.90
C ILE A 48 13.17 -6.57 18.43
N ASN A 49 14.10 -7.23 19.12
CA ASN A 49 14.07 -7.34 20.58
C ASN A 49 14.13 -5.98 21.28
N ARG A 50 14.81 -5.00 20.68
CA ARG A 50 14.99 -3.67 21.28
C ARG A 50 13.78 -2.76 21.08
N TYR A 51 13.15 -2.78 19.91
CA TYR A 51 12.17 -1.75 19.52
C TYR A 51 10.75 -2.29 19.33
N VAL A 52 10.59 -3.55 18.94
CA VAL A 52 9.31 -4.14 18.53
C VAL A 52 8.62 -4.86 19.70
N CYS A 53 8.98 -4.53 20.95
CA CYS A 53 8.42 -5.15 22.15
C CYS A 53 6.88 -5.03 22.20
N GLY A 54 6.20 -6.17 22.39
CA GLY A 54 4.74 -6.26 22.43
C GLY A 54 4.05 -6.26 21.05
N LEU A 55 4.82 -6.20 19.96
CA LEU A 55 4.35 -6.34 18.59
C LEU A 55 4.89 -7.65 17.99
N LYS A 56 4.30 -8.10 16.90
CA LYS A 56 4.81 -9.21 16.09
C LYS A 56 5.42 -8.69 14.80
N VAL A 57 6.35 -9.47 14.24
CA VAL A 57 7.07 -9.12 13.01
C VAL A 57 7.28 -10.33 12.12
N VAL A 58 7.19 -10.13 10.81
CA VAL A 58 7.71 -11.05 9.80
C VAL A 58 8.55 -10.27 8.78
N CYS A 59 9.57 -10.93 8.24
CA CYS A 59 10.51 -10.33 7.31
C CYS A 59 10.70 -11.25 6.10
N ASN A 60 10.97 -10.68 4.92
CA ASN A 60 11.18 -11.48 3.70
C ASN A 60 12.65 -11.92 3.47
N TYR A 61 13.42 -12.16 4.54
CA TYR A 61 14.83 -12.60 4.44
C TYR A 61 14.99 -13.95 3.74
N ASN A 62 14.02 -14.84 3.91
CA ASN A 62 13.98 -16.18 3.29
C ASN A 62 13.94 -16.15 1.75
N VAL A 63 13.53 -15.03 1.15
CA VAL A 63 13.45 -14.84 -0.30
C VAL A 63 14.57 -13.95 -0.82
N LEU A 64 14.98 -12.96 -0.03
CA LEU A 64 16.08 -12.05 -0.32
C LEU A 64 16.96 -11.92 0.93
N GLY A 65 18.23 -12.34 0.86
CA GLY A 65 19.15 -12.27 2.01
C GLY A 65 19.37 -10.86 2.62
N ASN A 66 18.96 -9.81 1.91
CA ASN A 66 18.98 -8.43 2.41
C ASN A 66 17.65 -7.94 3.01
N GLY A 67 16.58 -8.75 3.00
CA GLY A 67 15.24 -8.53 3.58
C GLY A 67 14.75 -7.09 3.56
N ARG A 68 14.00 -6.74 2.51
CA ARG A 68 13.61 -5.36 2.22
C ARG A 68 12.24 -4.96 2.78
N ILE A 69 11.42 -5.94 3.15
CA ILE A 69 10.05 -5.72 3.61
C ILE A 69 9.89 -6.38 4.96
N TRP A 70 9.53 -5.57 5.96
CA TRP A 70 9.16 -6.04 7.29
C TRP A 70 7.69 -5.72 7.51
N LEU A 71 6.89 -6.71 7.90
CA LEU A 71 5.54 -6.49 8.38
C LEU A 71 5.56 -6.50 9.91
N VAL A 72 5.09 -5.43 10.52
CA VAL A 72 4.96 -5.30 11.98
C VAL A 72 3.48 -5.10 12.31
N TRP A 73 2.97 -5.79 13.34
CA TRP A 73 1.58 -5.64 13.74
C TRP A 73 1.36 -5.77 15.24
N ASN A 74 0.24 -5.22 15.69
CA ASN A 74 -0.21 -5.31 17.08
C ASN A 74 -1.08 -6.57 17.25
N PRO A 75 -0.58 -7.63 17.92
CA PRO A 75 -1.32 -8.88 18.05
C PRO A 75 -2.59 -8.75 18.92
N ARG A 76 -2.79 -7.63 19.61
CA ARG A 76 -4.02 -7.38 20.37
C ARG A 76 -5.17 -6.93 19.49
N THR A 77 -4.90 -6.26 18.37
CA THR A 77 -5.93 -5.70 17.50
C THR A 77 -6.14 -6.49 16.22
N VAL A 78 -5.11 -7.19 15.74
CA VAL A 78 -5.14 -7.94 14.48
C VAL A 78 -4.37 -9.25 14.57
N THR A 79 -4.82 -10.23 13.79
CA THR A 79 -4.07 -11.41 13.40
C THR A 79 -3.60 -11.24 11.96
N VAL A 80 -2.31 -11.46 11.72
CA VAL A 80 -1.71 -11.44 10.38
C VAL A 80 -1.16 -12.82 10.07
N LEU A 81 -1.60 -13.41 8.97
CA LEU A 81 -1.12 -14.69 8.46
C LEU A 81 -0.41 -14.48 7.12
N PRO A 82 0.94 -14.48 7.08
CA PRO A 82 1.68 -14.43 5.83
C PRO A 82 1.37 -15.67 5.00
N ILE A 83 0.91 -15.48 3.76
CA ILE A 83 0.61 -16.57 2.83
C ILE A 83 1.84 -16.81 1.95
N THR A 84 2.38 -15.75 1.36
CA THR A 84 3.54 -15.81 0.49
C THR A 84 4.47 -14.62 0.72
N SER A 85 5.75 -14.84 0.47
CA SER A 85 6.74 -13.77 0.39
C SER A 85 7.42 -13.88 -0.96
N TYR A 86 7.57 -12.73 -1.62
CA TYR A 86 8.28 -12.57 -2.86
C TYR A 86 9.39 -11.52 -2.68
N PRO A 87 10.31 -11.39 -3.65
CA PRO A 87 11.37 -10.38 -3.56
C PRO A 87 10.82 -8.95 -3.46
N GLN A 88 9.70 -8.67 -4.12
CA GLN A 88 9.14 -7.33 -4.28
C GLN A 88 7.84 -7.10 -3.51
N PHE A 89 7.27 -8.11 -2.83
CA PHE A 89 6.12 -7.93 -1.95
C PHE A 89 5.98 -9.05 -0.91
N VAL A 90 5.21 -8.79 0.14
CA VAL A 90 4.72 -9.81 1.08
C VAL A 90 3.21 -9.81 1.04
N HIS A 91 2.60 -10.99 0.88
CA HIS A 91 1.16 -11.18 0.82
C HIS A 91 0.65 -11.93 2.05
N CYS A 92 -0.40 -11.42 2.67
CA CYS A 92 -0.94 -11.96 3.90
C CYS A 92 -2.46 -11.79 4.00
N VAL A 93 -3.06 -12.58 4.89
CA VAL A 93 -4.41 -12.32 5.42
C VAL A 93 -4.29 -11.46 6.67
N ILE A 94 -5.16 -10.46 6.79
CA ILE A 94 -5.27 -9.57 7.93
C ILE A 94 -6.69 -9.70 8.49
N THR A 95 -6.81 -10.16 9.73
CA THR A 95 -8.09 -10.27 10.45
C THR A 95 -8.08 -9.31 11.63
N HIS A 96 -9.02 -8.36 11.65
CA HIS A 96 -9.15 -7.40 12.73
C HIS A 96 -10.14 -7.89 13.80
N HIS A 97 -9.67 -8.00 15.04
CA HIS A 97 -10.43 -8.62 16.12
C HIS A 97 -11.68 -7.82 16.49
N GLY A 98 -11.58 -6.49 16.53
CA GLY A 98 -12.68 -5.63 16.99
C GLY A 98 -13.88 -5.56 16.05
N SER A 99 -13.67 -5.77 14.74
CA SER A 99 -14.75 -5.77 13.73
C SER A 99 -15.02 -7.15 13.15
N ASN A 100 -14.24 -8.16 13.52
CA ASN A 100 -14.23 -9.49 12.91
C ASN A 100 -14.11 -9.47 11.37
N SER A 101 -13.54 -8.40 10.81
CA SER A 101 -13.38 -8.22 9.37
C SER A 101 -12.04 -8.80 8.92
N THR A 102 -12.03 -9.49 7.79
CA THR A 102 -10.82 -10.08 7.20
C THR A 102 -10.61 -9.53 5.79
N CYS A 103 -9.35 -9.29 5.42
CA CYS A 103 -8.96 -8.93 4.07
C CYS A 103 -7.58 -9.45 3.71
N PHE A 104 -7.26 -9.40 2.44
CA PHE A 104 -5.92 -9.64 1.92
C PHE A 104 -5.11 -8.34 1.90
N GLY A 105 -3.85 -8.43 2.32
CA GLY A 105 -2.87 -7.35 2.25
C GLY A 105 -1.67 -7.76 1.41
N SER A 106 -1.28 -6.92 0.44
CA SER A 106 -0.03 -7.07 -0.31
C SER A 106 0.84 -5.82 -0.11
N PHE A 107 1.94 -5.96 0.62
CA PHE A 107 2.87 -4.87 0.91
C PHE A 107 4.01 -4.89 -0.10
N VAL A 108 4.07 -3.87 -0.96
CA VAL A 108 4.90 -3.83 -2.16
C VAL A 108 6.12 -2.93 -1.96
N TYR A 109 7.28 -3.42 -2.39
CA TYR A 109 8.48 -2.62 -2.67
C TYR A 109 9.03 -3.03 -4.03
N ALA A 110 8.61 -2.31 -5.07
CA ALA A 110 8.97 -2.58 -6.45
C ALA A 110 10.41 -2.16 -6.75
N SER A 111 11.08 -2.87 -7.65
CA SER A 111 12.41 -2.53 -8.13
C SER A 111 12.40 -1.20 -8.89
N ASN A 112 13.48 -0.43 -8.77
CA ASN A 112 13.72 0.73 -9.63
C ASN A 112 14.07 0.29 -11.07
N ASP A 113 14.62 -0.92 -11.24
CA ASP A 113 14.92 -1.51 -12.55
C ASP A 113 13.63 -2.06 -13.20
N PRO A 114 13.18 -1.51 -14.34
CA PRO A 114 12.00 -1.98 -15.06
C PRO A 114 12.01 -3.47 -15.38
N THR A 115 13.18 -4.02 -15.75
CA THR A 115 13.32 -5.42 -16.18
C THR A 115 13.10 -6.41 -15.04
N ILE A 116 13.41 -6.00 -13.81
CA ILE A 116 13.11 -6.76 -12.59
C ILE A 116 11.69 -6.47 -12.11
N ARG A 117 11.25 -5.21 -12.23
CA ARG A 117 9.94 -4.75 -11.76
C ARG A 117 8.79 -5.46 -12.48
N ILE A 118 8.92 -5.77 -13.78
CA ILE A 118 7.85 -6.45 -14.53
C ILE A 118 7.38 -7.76 -13.87
N GLY A 119 8.30 -8.53 -13.24
CA GLY A 119 7.96 -9.77 -12.55
C GLY A 119 7.05 -9.58 -11.33
N LEU A 120 7.02 -8.38 -10.73
CA LEU A 120 6.04 -8.02 -9.70
C LEU A 120 4.62 -8.04 -10.26
N TRP A 121 4.41 -7.50 -11.47
CA TRP A 121 3.08 -7.43 -12.09
C TRP A 121 2.53 -8.83 -12.38
N ASP A 122 3.36 -9.72 -12.92
CA ASP A 122 2.98 -11.13 -13.14
C ASP A 122 2.64 -11.83 -11.82
N SER A 123 3.44 -11.59 -10.78
CA SER A 123 3.22 -12.18 -9.47
C SER A 123 1.94 -11.65 -8.80
N LEU A 124 1.57 -10.38 -9.00
CA LEU A 124 0.31 -9.84 -8.49
C LEU A 124 -0.89 -10.42 -9.24
N ARG A 125 -0.79 -10.56 -10.57
CA ARG A 125 -1.83 -11.21 -11.38
C ARG A 125 -2.06 -12.66 -10.97
N SER A 126 -0.99 -13.40 -10.68
CA SER A 126 -1.08 -14.82 -10.31
C SER A 126 -1.72 -15.08 -8.94
N LEU A 127 -1.78 -14.08 -8.05
CA LEU A 127 -2.51 -14.21 -6.77
C LEU A 127 -4.01 -14.40 -6.98
N ASN A 128 -4.58 -13.86 -8.06
CA ASN A 128 -6.00 -13.99 -8.43
C ASN A 128 -6.97 -13.72 -7.25
N VAL A 129 -6.72 -12.66 -6.49
CA VAL A 129 -7.50 -12.34 -5.28
C VAL A 129 -8.84 -11.74 -5.65
N THR A 130 -9.92 -12.43 -5.28
CA THR A 130 -11.30 -12.02 -5.54
C THR A 130 -12.01 -11.45 -4.31
N GLN A 131 -11.46 -11.62 -3.12
CA GLN A 131 -11.95 -11.05 -1.84
C GLN A 131 -11.39 -9.64 -1.61
N GLU A 132 -11.75 -8.98 -0.50
CA GLU A 132 -11.29 -7.62 -0.15
C GLU A 132 -9.76 -7.59 -0.17
N TRP A 133 -9.20 -6.85 -1.11
CA TRP A 133 -7.76 -6.81 -1.30
C TRP A 133 -7.25 -5.39 -1.23
N LEU A 134 -6.24 -5.18 -0.38
CA LEU A 134 -5.46 -3.96 -0.32
C LEU A 134 -4.02 -4.24 -0.76
N VAL A 135 -3.59 -3.56 -1.81
CA VAL A 135 -2.20 -3.54 -2.26
C VAL A 135 -1.62 -2.17 -1.96
N LEU A 136 -0.55 -2.09 -1.18
CA LEU A 136 0.02 -0.81 -0.78
C LEU A 136 1.54 -0.86 -0.67
N GLY A 137 2.17 0.29 -0.87
CA GLY A 137 3.62 0.44 -0.75
C GLY A 137 4.20 1.27 -1.88
N ASP A 138 5.49 1.09 -2.12
CA ASP A 138 6.27 1.85 -3.10
C ASP A 138 6.36 1.05 -4.41
N PHE A 139 5.72 1.56 -5.45
CA PHE A 139 5.65 0.93 -6.76
C PHE A 139 6.79 1.37 -7.68
N ASN A 140 7.57 2.40 -7.32
CA ASN A 140 8.62 2.99 -8.16
C ASN A 140 8.19 3.29 -9.61
N VAL A 141 6.88 3.50 -9.83
CA VAL A 141 6.30 3.82 -11.13
C VAL A 141 5.11 4.77 -10.95
N VAL A 142 4.95 5.68 -11.91
CA VAL A 142 3.78 6.55 -12.00
C VAL A 142 2.72 5.92 -12.90
N ARG A 143 1.45 6.26 -12.69
CA ARG A 143 0.32 5.84 -13.54
C ARG A 143 0.07 6.80 -14.68
N ASP A 144 0.48 8.06 -14.54
CA ASP A 144 0.34 9.09 -15.55
C ASP A 144 1.58 10.00 -15.54
N ALA A 145 1.93 10.55 -16.71
CA ALA A 145 3.07 11.45 -16.82
C ALA A 145 2.93 12.70 -15.94
N SER A 146 1.70 13.18 -15.73
CA SER A 146 1.40 14.34 -14.87
C SER A 146 1.64 14.09 -13.38
N GLU A 147 1.78 12.83 -12.96
CA GLU A 147 2.08 12.50 -11.57
C GLU A 147 3.57 12.64 -11.23
N ARG A 148 4.41 13.06 -12.18
CA ARG A 148 5.83 13.33 -11.99
C ARG A 148 6.17 14.75 -12.43
N ILE A 149 6.60 15.56 -11.48
CA ILE A 149 7.18 16.88 -11.75
C ILE A 149 8.70 16.67 -11.95
N SER A 150 9.13 16.42 -13.19
CA SER A 150 10.54 16.19 -13.50
C SER A 150 10.89 16.69 -14.89
N ILE A 151 12.18 16.99 -15.10
CA ILE A 151 12.73 17.39 -16.41
C ILE A 151 12.70 16.20 -17.38
N SER A 152 12.85 14.97 -16.87
CA SER A 152 12.73 13.76 -17.68
C SER A 152 11.31 13.20 -17.64
N LEU A 153 10.78 12.92 -18.83
CA LEU A 153 9.51 12.24 -18.98
C LEU A 153 9.61 10.80 -18.43
N PRO A 154 8.61 10.33 -17.69
CA PRO A 154 8.55 8.93 -17.30
C PRO A 154 8.43 8.02 -18.53
N ASN A 155 8.97 6.81 -18.42
CA ASN A 155 8.90 5.82 -19.50
C ASN A 155 7.44 5.39 -19.71
N LEU A 156 6.94 5.55 -20.93
CA LEU A 156 5.56 5.20 -21.27
C LEU A 156 5.29 3.69 -21.15
N ALA A 157 6.27 2.84 -21.48
CA ALA A 157 6.11 1.39 -21.34
C ALA A 157 5.86 1.00 -19.87
N ASP A 158 6.61 1.58 -18.94
CA ASP A 158 6.43 1.34 -17.50
C ASP A 158 5.03 1.73 -17.02
N ILE A 159 4.53 2.87 -17.51
CA ILE A 159 3.18 3.35 -17.20
C ILE A 159 2.12 2.39 -17.73
N LEU A 160 2.27 1.93 -18.98
CA LEU A 160 1.33 1.02 -19.62
C LEU A 160 1.31 -0.35 -18.94
N ASP A 161 2.48 -0.91 -18.63
CA ASP A 161 2.60 -2.20 -17.95
C ASP A 161 1.97 -2.15 -16.56
N PHE A 162 2.21 -1.06 -15.83
CA PHE A 162 1.61 -0.88 -14.51
C PHE A 162 0.08 -0.76 -14.59
N ASN A 163 -0.44 0.12 -15.45
CA ASN A 163 -1.88 0.27 -15.61
C ASN A 163 -2.56 -1.02 -16.12
N SER A 164 -1.90 -1.78 -17.00
CA SER A 164 -2.36 -3.10 -17.45
C SER A 164 -2.45 -4.10 -16.30
N CYS A 165 -1.46 -4.11 -15.40
CA CYS A 165 -1.50 -4.90 -14.17
C CYS A 165 -2.70 -4.52 -13.29
N LEU A 166 -2.93 -3.22 -13.07
CA LEU A 166 -4.05 -2.75 -12.25
C LEU A 166 -5.39 -3.19 -12.84
N LEU A 167 -5.56 -3.03 -14.15
CA LEU A 167 -6.76 -3.44 -14.85
C LEU A 167 -6.99 -4.96 -14.72
N SER A 168 -5.95 -5.77 -14.97
CA SER A 168 -6.03 -7.23 -14.89
C SER A 168 -6.40 -7.72 -13.48
N CYS A 169 -5.89 -7.04 -12.45
CA CYS A 169 -6.17 -7.35 -11.06
C CYS A 169 -7.47 -6.72 -10.53
N GLY A 170 -8.18 -5.92 -11.34
CA GLY A 170 -9.35 -5.16 -10.91
C GLY A 170 -9.04 -4.14 -9.81
N LEU A 171 -7.80 -3.62 -9.76
CA LEU A 171 -7.32 -2.70 -8.73
C LEU A 171 -7.58 -1.23 -9.10
N VAL A 172 -8.14 -0.50 -8.15
CA VAL A 172 -8.41 0.93 -8.22
C VAL A 172 -7.49 1.66 -7.26
N ASP A 173 -6.82 2.69 -7.76
CA ASP A 173 -5.95 3.55 -6.94
C ASP A 173 -6.76 4.48 -6.05
N LEU A 174 -6.54 4.36 -4.74
CA LEU A 174 -7.12 5.25 -3.76
C LEU A 174 -6.39 6.60 -3.85
N GLN A 175 -7.07 7.57 -4.46
CA GLN A 175 -6.50 8.87 -4.81
C GLN A 175 -5.76 9.52 -3.63
N SER A 176 -4.60 10.11 -3.95
CA SER A 176 -3.82 10.96 -3.05
C SER A 176 -3.93 12.41 -3.49
N THR A 177 -3.65 13.32 -2.57
CA THR A 177 -3.31 14.70 -2.90
C THR A 177 -2.08 14.77 -3.82
N ARG A 178 -1.95 15.87 -4.58
CA ARG A 178 -0.81 16.09 -5.50
C ARG A 178 0.52 16.05 -4.72
N VAL A 179 1.42 15.18 -5.14
CA VAL A 179 2.80 15.06 -4.67
C VAL A 179 3.76 15.21 -5.86
N TRP A 180 5.04 15.52 -5.60
CA TRP A 180 6.06 15.72 -6.64
C TRP A 180 6.25 14.50 -7.55
N SER A 181 6.18 13.30 -6.98
CA SER A 181 6.13 12.04 -7.71
C SER A 181 5.29 11.04 -6.93
N LYS A 182 4.19 10.53 -7.51
CA LYS A 182 3.32 9.56 -6.83
C LYS A 182 3.85 8.14 -7.03
N LEU A 183 4.78 7.71 -6.19
CA LEU A 183 5.35 6.35 -6.24
C LEU A 183 4.72 5.43 -5.18
N ASP A 184 4.43 5.97 -4.01
CA ASP A 184 3.70 5.27 -2.95
C ASP A 184 2.19 5.29 -3.22
N ARG A 185 1.55 4.12 -3.17
CA ARG A 185 0.11 3.97 -3.46
C ARG A 185 -0.58 3.04 -2.48
N ALA A 186 -1.89 3.20 -2.39
CA ALA A 186 -2.82 2.22 -1.84
C ALA A 186 -3.86 1.92 -2.91
N LEU A 187 -4.05 0.64 -3.22
CA LEU A 187 -4.89 0.14 -4.30
C LEU A 187 -5.84 -0.89 -3.72
N VAL A 188 -7.10 -0.87 -4.15
CA VAL A 188 -8.11 -1.84 -3.69
C VAL A 188 -8.94 -2.38 -4.85
N ASN A 189 -9.47 -3.59 -4.69
CA ASN A 189 -10.35 -4.18 -5.70
C ASN A 189 -11.85 -3.89 -5.43
N GLY A 190 -12.72 -4.34 -6.34
CA GLY A 190 -14.17 -4.15 -6.21
C GLY A 190 -14.77 -4.72 -4.92
N ALA A 191 -14.34 -5.91 -4.51
CA ALA A 191 -14.82 -6.57 -3.28
C ALA A 191 -14.57 -5.72 -2.03
N TRP A 192 -13.44 -4.99 -1.99
CA TRP A 192 -13.17 -4.05 -0.91
C TRP A 192 -14.27 -2.99 -0.77
N PHE A 193 -14.69 -2.36 -1.86
CA PHE A 193 -15.74 -1.34 -1.81
C PHE A 193 -17.09 -1.92 -1.38
N SER A 194 -17.41 -3.14 -1.83
CA SER A 194 -18.66 -3.81 -1.47
C SER A 194 -18.77 -4.08 0.04
N ASN A 195 -17.67 -4.48 0.68
CA ASN A 195 -17.71 -4.93 2.07
C ASN A 195 -17.20 -3.90 3.08
N PHE A 196 -16.25 -3.04 2.70
CA PHE A 196 -15.64 -2.03 3.57
C PHE A 196 -15.96 -0.59 3.16
N GLY A 197 -16.58 -0.36 2.01
CA GLY A 197 -16.84 0.98 1.49
C GLY A 197 -15.56 1.73 1.09
N SER A 198 -15.65 3.06 1.03
CA SER A 198 -14.50 3.91 0.67
C SER A 198 -13.57 4.09 1.87
N PRO A 199 -12.32 3.60 1.82
CA PRO A 199 -11.37 3.81 2.89
C PRO A 199 -10.89 5.26 2.92
N VAL A 200 -10.47 5.73 4.09
CA VAL A 200 -9.77 7.01 4.22
C VAL A 200 -8.29 6.76 4.05
N VAL A 201 -7.67 7.39 3.05
CA VAL A 201 -6.22 7.32 2.83
C VAL A 201 -5.58 8.65 3.20
N ALA A 202 -4.57 8.60 4.06
CA ALA A 202 -3.76 9.74 4.44
C ALA A 202 -2.30 9.49 4.05
N PHE A 203 -1.72 10.44 3.34
CA PHE A 203 -0.28 10.49 3.07
C PHE A 203 0.32 11.43 4.10
N LEU A 204 0.95 10.86 5.13
CA LEU A 204 1.46 11.65 6.25
C LEU A 204 2.83 12.24 5.90
N PRO A 205 3.20 13.39 6.49
CA PRO A 205 4.47 14.06 6.21
C PRO A 205 5.65 13.08 6.28
N SER A 206 6.55 13.19 5.30
CA SER A 206 7.64 12.24 5.10
C SER A 206 8.63 12.19 6.27
N GLY A 207 8.67 13.24 7.10
CA GLY A 207 9.45 13.29 8.33
C GLY A 207 10.93 13.01 8.07
N MET A 208 11.36 11.81 8.45
CA MET A 208 12.76 11.33 8.39
C MET A 208 13.06 10.48 7.14
N SER A 209 12.09 10.36 6.24
CA SER A 209 12.21 9.75 4.92
C SER A 209 11.94 10.80 3.84
N ASP A 210 12.42 10.56 2.64
CA ASP A 210 12.02 11.27 1.42
C ASP A 210 10.68 10.75 0.87
N HIS A 211 10.16 9.64 1.41
CA HIS A 211 8.83 9.11 1.12
C HIS A 211 7.84 9.38 2.26
N SER A 212 6.61 9.74 1.88
CA SER A 212 5.47 9.85 2.80
C SER A 212 4.92 8.48 3.15
N SER A 213 4.49 8.28 4.40
CA SER A 213 3.80 7.04 4.77
C SER A 213 2.37 7.04 4.22
N VAL A 214 1.92 5.89 3.73
CA VAL A 214 0.55 5.67 3.25
C VAL A 214 -0.23 5.00 4.37
N LEU A 215 -1.21 5.70 4.94
CA LEU A 215 -2.07 5.18 6.02
C LEU A 215 -3.51 5.01 5.50
N VAL A 216 -3.97 3.78 5.48
CA VAL A 216 -5.33 3.39 5.10
C VAL A 216 -6.14 3.09 6.35
N SER A 217 -7.22 3.84 6.56
CA SER A 217 -8.16 3.63 7.66
C SER A 217 -9.46 3.02 7.13
N VAL A 218 -9.73 1.79 7.55
CA VAL A 218 -11.01 1.12 7.33
C VAL A 218 -11.96 1.54 8.43
N LEU A 219 -12.97 2.31 8.04
CA LEU A 219 -14.04 2.76 8.92
C LEU A 219 -15.14 1.69 8.98
N PRO A 220 -15.85 1.56 10.12
CA PRO A 220 -17.01 0.70 10.20
C PRO A 220 -18.08 1.13 9.18
N ALA A 221 -18.69 0.17 8.48
CA ALA A 221 -19.73 0.41 7.46
C ALA A 221 -20.91 1.28 7.95
N HIS A 222 -21.12 1.37 9.27
CA HIS A 222 -22.15 2.20 9.90
C HIS A 222 -21.92 3.72 9.77
N TYR A 223 -20.77 4.17 9.27
CA TYR A 223 -20.44 5.58 9.08
C TYR A 223 -20.17 5.94 7.62
N ARG A 224 -21.19 5.82 6.76
CA ARG A 224 -21.60 6.79 5.72
C ARG A 224 -22.40 6.07 4.61
N PRO A 225 -23.54 6.61 4.16
CA PRO A 225 -24.05 6.24 2.84
C PRO A 225 -23.00 6.62 1.79
N LEU A 226 -22.80 5.75 0.80
CA LEU A 226 -22.02 6.01 -0.41
C LEU A 226 -22.42 7.39 -0.95
N ARG A 227 -21.52 8.38 -0.85
CA ARG A 227 -21.72 9.64 -1.55
C ARG A 227 -21.23 9.43 -2.96
N PHE A 228 -22.16 9.12 -3.86
CA PHE A 228 -21.94 9.37 -5.28
C PHE A 228 -21.66 10.87 -5.44
N SER A 229 -20.45 11.22 -5.89
CA SER A 229 -20.13 12.60 -6.26
C SER A 229 -20.14 12.68 -7.77
N PHE A 230 -21.22 13.19 -8.31
CA PHE A 230 -21.28 13.63 -9.70
C PHE A 230 -20.57 14.97 -9.81
N LEU A 231 -19.62 15.09 -10.74
CA LEU A 231 -19.08 16.39 -11.10
C LEU A 231 -20.13 17.10 -11.96
N ASN A 232 -20.74 18.17 -11.46
CA ASN A 232 -21.72 18.98 -12.21
C ASN A 232 -21.17 19.48 -13.56
N TYR A 233 -19.85 19.50 -13.74
CA TYR A 233 -19.25 19.79 -15.04
C TYR A 233 -19.63 18.75 -16.13
N TRP A 234 -19.84 17.48 -15.77
CA TRP A 234 -20.23 16.46 -16.73
C TRP A 234 -21.63 16.69 -17.31
N SER A 235 -22.53 17.31 -16.55
CA SER A 235 -23.84 17.71 -17.10
C SER A 235 -23.78 18.92 -18.02
N SER A 236 -22.65 19.62 -18.06
CA SER A 236 -22.41 20.72 -19.00
C SER A 236 -21.80 20.28 -20.34
N PHE A 237 -21.43 18.99 -20.48
CA PHE A 237 -20.90 18.48 -21.74
C PHE A 237 -21.99 18.40 -22.83
N PRO A 238 -21.72 18.90 -24.05
CA PRO A 238 -22.63 18.72 -25.18
C PRO A 238 -22.91 17.23 -25.41
N GLY A 239 -24.20 16.83 -25.40
CA GLY A 239 -24.63 15.44 -25.59
C GLY A 239 -24.84 14.62 -24.32
N PHE A 240 -24.55 15.17 -23.13
CA PHE A 240 -24.77 14.46 -21.85
C PHE A 240 -26.23 14.05 -21.62
N GLN A 241 -27.19 14.93 -21.95
CA GLN A 241 -28.62 14.64 -21.81
C GLN A 241 -29.05 13.48 -22.72
N SER A 242 -28.55 13.44 -23.96
CA SER A 242 -28.86 12.36 -24.90
C SER A 242 -28.35 11.00 -24.42
N LEU A 243 -27.15 10.98 -23.80
CA LEU A 243 -26.54 9.75 -23.26
C LEU A 243 -27.32 9.15 -22.08
N ILE A 244 -27.95 9.98 -21.24
CA ILE A 244 -28.77 9.50 -20.11
C ILE A 244 -30.07 8.86 -20.61
N HIS A 245 -30.63 9.34 -21.71
CA HIS A 245 -31.91 8.86 -22.23
C HIS A 245 -31.80 7.56 -23.06
N GLU A 246 -30.58 7.07 -23.33
CA GLU A 246 -30.31 5.82 -24.06
C GLU A 246 -30.04 4.60 -23.15
N THR A 247 -30.15 4.77 -21.83
CA THR A 247 -30.04 3.69 -20.81
C THR A 247 -31.30 3.57 -19.98
#